data_AF-A0A0D1C2J4-F1
#
_entry.id   AF-A0A0D1C2J4-F1
#
_cell.length_a   1.000
_cell.length_b   1.000
_cell.length_c   1.000
_cell.angle_alpha   90.00
_cell.angle_beta   90.00
_cell.angle_gamma   90.00
#
_symmetry.space_group_name_H-M   'P 1'
#
loop_
_entity.id
_entity.type
_entity.pdbx_description
1 polymer ?
#
loop_
_entity_poly.entity_id
_entity_poly.type
_entity_poly.pdbx_seq_one_letter_code
_entity_poly.pdbx_strand_id
1 'polypeptide(L)'
;MRTNPRSFLISALACTAAYSLVVPSTSHSQHLRGDKVTDVSGGPPSRWWFNYLNKYSGPIPDILSGNMLIRDQYQHFRHRIRALEEIRIAVLQHNPMLNSNDKLVLSRPFYNWNSLVLSVDGQNLRIDNPHALNRAALGFQMDSKTIGEADKLIFDLVTKGLVP
;
A
#
# COMPACT_ATOMS: atom_id res chain seq x y z
N MET A 1 -15.02 60.23 18.89
CA MET A 1 -14.40 59.35 19.89
C MET A 1 -15.06 57.98 19.80
N ARG A 2 -14.39 56.99 19.22
CA ARG A 2 -14.90 55.61 19.10
C ARG A 2 -14.39 54.80 20.29
N THR A 3 -15.31 54.18 21.01
CA THR A 3 -15.05 53.35 22.18
C THR A 3 -14.57 51.96 21.76
N ASN A 4 -13.41 51.55 22.27
CA ASN A 4 -12.92 50.17 22.23
C ASN A 4 -13.62 49.36 23.33
N PRO A 5 -14.27 48.23 23.03
CA PRO A 5 -14.58 47.24 24.04
C PRO A 5 -13.38 46.30 24.23
N ARG A 6 -12.77 46.41 25.42
CA ARG A 6 -11.86 45.43 25.97
C ARG A 6 -12.63 44.16 26.37
N SER A 7 -12.10 43.02 25.91
CA SER A 7 -11.89 41.76 26.67
C SER A 7 -13.06 40.95 27.27
N PHE A 8 -12.83 39.63 27.24
CA PHE A 8 -13.50 38.51 27.91
C PHE A 8 -14.78 37.96 27.28
N LEU A 9 -14.62 36.88 26.52
CA LEU A 9 -15.36 35.65 26.79
C LEU A 9 -14.45 34.43 26.61
N ILE A 10 -14.59 33.54 27.59
CA ILE A 10 -13.88 32.30 27.83
C ILE A 10 -14.45 31.19 26.93
N SER A 11 -13.58 30.28 26.53
CA SER A 11 -13.79 28.88 26.14
C SER A 11 -15.23 28.37 26.01
N ALA A 12 -15.62 28.00 24.78
CA ALA A 12 -16.39 26.79 24.49
C ALA A 12 -16.60 26.66 22.97
N LEU A 13 -15.68 26.00 22.28
CA LEU A 13 -16.11 25.17 21.15
C LEU A 13 -15.38 23.83 21.26
N ALA A 14 -15.88 23.02 22.17
CA ALA A 14 -15.80 21.57 22.07
C ALA A 14 -16.52 21.17 20.77
N CYS A 15 -15.80 21.10 19.66
CA CYS A 15 -16.21 20.23 18.56
C CYS A 15 -15.84 18.81 18.97
N THR A 16 -16.83 18.14 19.55
CA THR A 16 -17.04 16.71 19.51
C THR A 16 -16.81 16.15 18.10
N ALA A 17 -15.57 15.84 17.76
CA ALA A 17 -15.27 14.84 16.73
C ALA A 17 -15.28 13.46 17.41
N ALA A 18 -16.43 13.10 17.97
CA ALA A 18 -16.73 11.73 18.31
C ALA A 18 -16.81 10.94 16.99
N TYR A 19 -16.01 9.89 16.91
CA TYR A 19 -16.18 8.76 16.01
C TYR A 19 -16.38 9.08 14.52
N SER A 20 -15.27 9.05 13.80
CA SER A 20 -15.18 8.22 12.60
C SER A 20 -13.72 7.86 12.39
N LEU A 21 -13.31 6.74 12.99
CA LEU A 21 -12.30 5.89 12.37
C LEU A 21 -12.85 5.59 10.97
N VAL A 22 -12.43 6.37 9.98
CA VAL A 22 -12.60 6.01 8.58
C VAL A 22 -11.71 4.80 8.39
N VAL A 23 -12.24 3.63 8.73
CA VAL A 23 -11.86 2.38 8.09
C VAL A 23 -12.04 2.68 6.61
N PRO A 24 -10.97 2.67 5.80
CA PRO A 24 -11.11 2.88 4.36
C PRO A 24 -12.15 1.91 3.86
N SER A 25 -13.25 2.44 3.33
CA SER A 25 -14.34 1.62 2.83
C SER A 25 -13.78 0.70 1.75
N THR A 26 -13.89 -0.57 2.06
CA THR A 26 -13.53 -1.71 1.23
C THR A 26 -14.28 -1.63 -0.09
N SER A 27 -13.57 -1.34 -1.18
CA SER A 27 -14.00 -1.73 -2.52
C SER A 27 -13.02 -2.77 -3.05
N HIS A 28 -13.14 -3.99 -2.50
CA HIS A 28 -12.81 -5.31 -3.09
C HIS A 28 -12.64 -6.43 -2.04
N SER A 29 -13.36 -6.39 -0.92
CA SER A 29 -13.42 -7.52 0.04
C SER A 29 -14.51 -8.55 -0.29
N GLN A 30 -14.94 -8.66 -1.55
CA GLN A 30 -16.04 -9.56 -1.93
C GLN A 30 -15.61 -10.98 -2.35
N HIS A 31 -14.38 -11.41 -2.12
CA HIS A 31 -13.95 -12.81 -2.36
C HIS A 31 -13.19 -13.48 -1.21
N LEU A 32 -13.10 -12.87 -0.03
CA LEU A 32 -12.46 -13.49 1.15
C LEU A 32 -13.47 -13.95 2.22
N ARG A 33 -14.78 -13.96 1.88
CA ARG A 33 -15.83 -14.59 2.71
C ARG A 33 -15.92 -16.06 2.34
N GLY A 34 -14.97 -16.87 2.78
CA GLY A 34 -15.03 -18.31 2.49
C GLY A 34 -13.82 -19.13 2.88
N ASP A 35 -12.64 -18.54 3.04
CA ASP A 35 -11.51 -19.25 3.60
C ASP A 35 -11.14 -18.65 4.94
N LYS A 36 -11.01 -19.54 5.92
CA LYS A 36 -10.49 -19.27 7.25
C LYS A 36 -9.33 -18.29 7.11
N VAL A 37 -9.38 -17.20 7.88
CA VAL A 37 -8.16 -16.56 8.36
C VAL A 37 -7.37 -17.71 8.99
N THR A 38 -6.48 -18.27 8.18
CA THR A 38 -5.53 -19.26 8.65
C THR A 38 -4.74 -18.47 9.65
N ASP A 39 -4.86 -18.94 10.89
CA ASP A 39 -4.06 -18.56 12.03
C ASP A 39 -2.72 -18.01 11.53
N VAL A 40 -2.45 -16.74 11.81
CA VAL A 40 -1.23 -16.04 11.40
C VAL A 40 -0.08 -16.56 12.28
N SER A 41 0.09 -17.89 12.34
CA SER A 41 1.12 -18.62 13.08
C SER A 41 2.40 -18.78 12.24
N GLY A 42 2.64 -17.87 11.31
CA GLY A 42 3.74 -17.93 10.34
C GLY A 42 5.06 -17.27 10.78
N GLY A 43 5.15 -16.74 11.99
CA GLY A 43 6.34 -16.08 12.54
C GLY A 43 6.22 -14.55 12.63
N PRO A 44 7.17 -13.89 13.33
CA PRO A 44 7.12 -12.45 13.56
C PRO A 44 7.21 -11.65 12.25
N PRO A 45 6.61 -10.45 12.17
CA PRO A 45 6.70 -9.60 10.98
C PRO A 45 8.14 -9.35 10.50
N SER A 46 9.12 -9.36 11.40
CA SER A 46 10.55 -9.37 11.05
C SER A 46 10.96 -10.53 10.12
N ARG A 47 10.50 -11.76 10.37
CA ARG A 47 10.82 -12.93 9.52
C ARG A 47 10.21 -12.83 8.11
N TRP A 48 8.99 -12.31 8.01
CA TRP A 48 8.36 -12.09 6.69
C TRP A 48 9.07 -10.99 5.91
N TRP A 49 9.49 -9.94 6.59
CA TRP A 49 10.29 -8.87 5.99
C TRP A 49 11.61 -9.41 5.41
N PHE A 50 12.34 -10.25 6.14
CA PHE A 50 13.54 -10.89 5.59
C PHE A 50 13.25 -11.81 4.40
N ASN A 51 12.17 -12.58 4.44
CA ASN A 51 11.75 -13.40 3.30
C ASN A 51 11.38 -12.56 2.06
N TYR A 52 10.74 -11.40 2.29
CA TYR A 52 10.42 -10.43 1.26
C TYR A 52 11.70 -9.86 0.63
N LEU A 53 12.65 -9.40 1.46
CA LEU A 53 13.93 -8.89 0.98
C LEU A 53 14.71 -9.94 0.18
N ASN A 54 14.75 -11.20 0.62
CA ASN A 54 15.43 -12.26 -0.13
C ASN A 54 14.86 -12.50 -1.54
N LYS A 55 13.57 -12.21 -1.75
CA LYS A 55 12.88 -12.46 -3.03
C LYS A 55 12.76 -11.23 -3.92
N TYR A 56 12.64 -10.04 -3.31
CA TYR A 56 12.23 -8.81 -4.00
C TYR A 56 13.15 -7.62 -3.72
N SER A 57 14.27 -7.81 -3.01
CA SER A 57 15.26 -6.74 -2.85
C SER A 57 15.85 -6.34 -4.20
N GLY A 58 16.22 -5.07 -4.28
CA GLY A 58 16.83 -4.50 -5.48
C GLY A 58 15.88 -3.64 -6.32
N PRO A 59 16.39 -3.19 -7.48
CA PRO A 59 15.67 -2.26 -8.35
C PRO A 59 14.38 -2.90 -8.88
N ILE A 60 13.34 -2.07 -9.03
CA ILE A 60 12.09 -2.48 -9.66
C ILE A 60 12.35 -2.52 -11.18
N PRO A 61 12.29 -3.69 -11.84
CA PRO A 61 12.44 -3.75 -13.28
C PRO A 61 11.25 -3.06 -13.94
N ASP A 62 11.50 -2.35 -15.04
CA ASP A 62 10.41 -1.84 -15.88
C ASP A 62 9.55 -3.02 -16.32
N ILE A 63 8.23 -2.85 -16.34
CA ILE A 63 7.29 -3.91 -16.77
C ILE A 63 6.82 -3.71 -18.21
N LEU A 64 7.16 -2.56 -18.82
CA LEU A 64 6.71 -2.17 -20.15
C LEU A 64 7.84 -2.26 -21.17
N SER A 65 7.49 -2.70 -22.37
CA SER A 65 8.32 -2.57 -23.56
C SER A 65 7.46 -2.11 -24.73
N GLY A 66 7.48 -0.80 -24.98
CA GLY A 66 6.58 -0.17 -25.94
C GLY A 66 5.12 -0.36 -25.52
N ASN A 67 4.34 -1.03 -26.36
CA ASN A 67 2.91 -1.27 -26.11
C ASN A 67 2.61 -2.64 -25.45
N MET A 68 3.64 -3.29 -24.90
CA MET A 68 3.52 -4.63 -24.31
C MET A 68 3.95 -4.62 -22.85
N LEU A 69 3.34 -5.51 -22.06
CA LEU A 69 3.85 -5.89 -20.75
C LEU A 69 4.80 -7.08 -20.89
N ILE A 70 6.00 -6.95 -20.32
CA ILE A 70 6.94 -8.08 -20.23
C ILE A 70 6.43 -9.02 -19.14
N ARG A 71 6.01 -10.23 -19.53
CA ARG A 71 5.25 -11.15 -18.68
C ARG A 71 5.91 -11.41 -17.33
N ASP A 72 7.19 -11.78 -17.35
CA ASP A 72 7.91 -12.18 -16.14
C ASP A 72 8.09 -11.00 -15.18
N GLN A 73 8.39 -9.82 -15.71
CA GLN A 73 8.55 -8.59 -14.92
C GLN A 73 7.21 -8.12 -14.35
N TYR A 74 6.14 -8.17 -15.14
CA TYR A 74 4.79 -7.90 -14.68
C TYR A 74 4.36 -8.84 -13.56
N GLN A 75 4.58 -10.15 -13.73
CA GLN A 75 4.24 -11.15 -12.70
C GLN A 75 5.07 -10.93 -11.43
N HIS A 76 6.38 -10.70 -11.58
CA HIS A 76 7.26 -10.41 -10.46
C HIS A 76 6.81 -9.16 -9.70
N PHE A 77 6.48 -8.07 -10.41
CA PHE A 77 5.99 -6.83 -9.82
C PHE A 77 4.68 -7.02 -9.07
N ARG A 78 3.71 -7.71 -9.68
CA ARG A 78 2.42 -8.04 -9.05
C ARG A 78 2.62 -8.88 -7.77
N HIS A 79 3.52 -9.85 -7.80
CA HIS A 79 3.81 -10.68 -6.63
C HIS A 79 4.51 -9.90 -5.52
N ARG A 80 5.44 -9.00 -5.87
CA ARG A 80 6.08 -8.09 -4.91
C ARG A 80 5.05 -7.21 -4.21
N ILE A 81 4.14 -6.59 -4.95
CA ILE A 81 3.07 -5.75 -4.39
C ILE A 81 2.21 -6.52 -3.40
N ARG A 82 1.77 -7.74 -3.78
CA ARG A 82 0.95 -8.57 -2.89
C ARG A 82 1.68 -8.90 -1.59
N ALA A 83 2.95 -9.29 -1.68
CA ALA A 83 3.76 -9.60 -0.50
C ALA A 83 3.96 -8.36 0.40
N LEU A 84 4.22 -7.20 -0.20
CA LEU A 84 4.38 -5.96 0.53
C LEU A 84 3.06 -5.51 1.18
N GLU A 85 1.93 -5.71 0.52
CA GLU A 85 0.61 -5.42 1.07
C GLU A 85 0.31 -6.24 2.32
N GLU A 86 0.63 -7.54 2.30
CA GLU A 86 0.48 -8.42 3.46
C GLU A 86 1.34 -7.94 4.64
N ILE A 87 2.61 -7.57 4.38
CA ILE A 87 3.51 -7.01 5.42
C ILE A 87 2.98 -5.69 5.95
N ARG A 88 2.54 -4.79 5.07
CA ARG A 88 2.05 -3.45 5.42
C ARG A 88 0.82 -3.52 6.33
N ILE A 89 -0.12 -4.40 6.01
CA ILE A 89 -1.31 -4.65 6.84
C ILE A 89 -0.89 -5.17 8.22
N ALA A 90 0.02 -6.14 8.26
CA ALA A 90 0.53 -6.67 9.53
C ALA A 90 1.23 -5.61 10.37
N VAL A 91 2.11 -4.79 9.76
CA VAL A 91 2.81 -3.71 10.46
C VAL A 91 1.80 -2.70 11.05
N LEU A 92 0.79 -2.31 10.29
CA LEU A 92 -0.27 -1.42 10.78
C LEU A 92 -1.07 -2.02 11.94
N GLN A 93 -1.36 -3.33 11.90
CA GLN A 93 -2.11 -4.03 12.94
C GLN A 93 -1.29 -4.19 14.23
N HIS A 94 0.00 -4.54 14.12
CA HIS A 94 0.86 -4.79 15.27
C HIS A 94 1.44 -3.52 15.89
N ASN A 95 1.37 -2.37 15.20
CA ASN A 95 1.97 -1.11 15.66
C ASN A 95 0.94 0.04 15.75
N PRO A 96 -0.03 -0.04 16.68
CA PRO A 96 -1.05 1.00 16.83
C PRO A 96 -0.47 2.36 17.23
N MET A 97 0.75 2.39 17.78
CA MET A 97 1.44 3.61 18.22
C MET A 97 2.30 4.28 17.13
N LEU A 98 2.25 3.80 15.88
CA LEU A 98 2.89 4.50 14.76
C LEU A 98 2.40 5.96 14.68
N ASN A 99 3.33 6.86 14.40
CA ASN A 99 3.00 8.27 14.18
C ASN A 99 2.11 8.44 12.94
N SER A 100 1.42 9.57 12.84
CA SER A 100 0.44 9.81 11.79
C SER A 100 1.04 9.80 10.38
N ASN A 101 2.29 10.23 10.21
CA ASN A 101 2.94 10.27 8.90
C ASN A 101 3.28 8.86 8.41
N ASP A 102 3.82 8.02 9.29
CA ASP A 102 4.17 6.63 8.97
C ASP A 102 2.90 5.82 8.65
N LYS A 103 1.83 6.02 9.42
CA LYS A 103 0.51 5.45 9.11
C LYS A 103 -0.03 5.92 7.78
N LEU A 104 0.20 7.19 7.40
CA LEU A 104 -0.26 7.71 6.11
C LEU A 104 0.50 7.05 4.96
N VAL A 105 1.81 6.86 5.06
CA VAL A 105 2.60 6.16 4.05
C VAL A 105 2.15 4.70 3.93
N LEU A 106 2.06 4.00 5.07
CA LEU A 106 1.64 2.60 5.10
C LEU A 106 0.16 2.39 4.80
N SER A 107 -0.69 3.41 4.67
CA SER A 107 -2.12 3.24 4.32
C SER A 107 -2.46 3.56 2.85
N ARG A 108 -1.48 3.99 2.03
CA ARG A 108 -1.68 4.26 0.59
C ARG A 108 -2.06 2.99 -0.19
N PRO A 109 -3.21 2.96 -0.88
CA PRO A 109 -3.62 1.74 -1.59
C PRO A 109 -2.72 1.47 -2.81
N PHE A 110 -2.45 0.20 -3.07
CA PHE A 110 -1.82 -0.23 -4.32
C PHE A 110 -2.86 -0.38 -5.44
N TYR A 111 -2.41 -0.27 -6.69
CA TYR A 111 -3.24 -0.52 -7.86
C TYR A 111 -3.71 -1.99 -7.91
N ASN A 112 -4.93 -2.22 -8.41
CA ASN A 112 -5.45 -3.58 -8.60
C ASN A 112 -4.91 -4.22 -9.89
N TRP A 113 -3.74 -4.83 -9.77
CA TRP A 113 -3.06 -5.53 -10.87
C TRP A 113 -3.81 -6.75 -11.42
N ASN A 114 -4.85 -7.25 -10.75
CA ASN A 114 -5.69 -8.35 -11.23
C ASN A 114 -6.77 -7.91 -12.22
N SER A 115 -7.01 -6.60 -12.34
CA SER A 115 -8.11 -6.04 -13.15
C SER A 115 -7.79 -5.90 -14.64
N LEU A 116 -6.55 -6.19 -15.03
CA LEU A 116 -6.11 -6.07 -16.42
C LEU A 116 -6.56 -7.29 -17.22
N VAL A 117 -7.30 -7.03 -18.31
CA VAL A 117 -7.59 -8.04 -19.32
C VAL A 117 -6.37 -8.12 -20.24
N LEU A 118 -5.66 -9.24 -20.17
CA LEU A 118 -4.40 -9.47 -20.88
C LEU A 118 -4.57 -10.61 -21.89
N SER A 119 -4.11 -10.40 -23.12
CA SER A 119 -3.93 -11.45 -24.11
C SER A 119 -2.47 -11.92 -24.10
N VAL A 120 -2.21 -13.17 -24.46
CA VAL A 120 -0.86 -13.74 -24.51
C VAL A 120 -0.35 -13.67 -25.95
N ASP A 121 0.78 -13.01 -26.16
CA ASP A 121 1.48 -12.92 -27.45
C ASP A 121 2.91 -13.46 -27.27
N GLY A 122 3.07 -14.78 -27.46
CA GLY A 122 4.32 -15.47 -27.18
C GLY A 122 4.73 -15.38 -25.70
N GLN A 123 5.86 -14.74 -25.42
CA GLN A 123 6.36 -14.50 -24.06
C GLN A 123 5.83 -13.19 -23.43
N ASN A 124 5.15 -12.34 -24.18
CA ASN A 124 4.66 -11.05 -23.69
C ASN A 124 3.16 -11.09 -23.37
N LEU A 125 2.75 -10.20 -22.46
CA LEU A 125 1.35 -9.92 -22.19
C LEU A 125 0.96 -8.70 -23.00
N ARG A 126 0.11 -8.92 -24.00
CA ARG A 126 -0.37 -7.87 -24.87
C ARG A 126 -1.62 -7.24 -24.25
N ILE A 127 -1.66 -5.91 -24.32
CA ILE A 127 -2.85 -5.14 -23.96
C ILE A 127 -3.37 -4.51 -25.25
N ASP A 128 -4.46 -5.08 -25.77
CA ASP A 128 -5.06 -4.60 -27.02
C ASP A 128 -5.78 -3.26 -26.87
N ASN A 129 -6.08 -2.87 -25.62
CA ASN A 129 -6.74 -1.61 -25.32
C ASN A 129 -5.72 -0.54 -24.84
N PRO A 130 -5.50 0.55 -25.60
CA PRO A 130 -4.54 1.60 -25.24
C PRO A 130 -4.87 2.28 -23.90
N HIS A 131 -6.16 2.37 -23.52
CA HIS A 131 -6.54 2.90 -22.20
C HIS A 131 -6.13 1.94 -21.07
N ALA A 132 -6.19 0.63 -21.29
CA ALA A 132 -5.73 -0.34 -20.30
C ALA A 132 -4.20 -0.30 -20.17
N LEU A 133 -3.47 -0.08 -21.27
CA LEU A 133 -2.02 0.11 -21.25
C LEU A 133 -1.63 1.36 -20.46
N ASN A 134 -2.27 2.49 -20.73
CA ASN A 134 -2.04 3.73 -19.98
C ASN A 134 -2.36 3.58 -18.49
N ARG A 135 -3.43 2.86 -18.14
CA ARG A 135 -3.75 2.56 -16.73
C ARG A 135 -2.69 1.69 -16.07
N ALA A 136 -2.18 0.67 -16.77
CA ALA A 136 -1.09 -0.15 -16.27
C ALA A 136 0.20 0.67 -16.09
N ALA A 137 0.55 1.54 -17.03
CA ALA A 137 1.71 2.43 -16.94
C ALA A 137 1.62 3.40 -15.75
N LEU A 138 0.46 4.06 -15.58
CA LEU A 138 0.22 4.94 -14.43
C LEU A 138 0.24 4.16 -13.11
N GLY A 139 -0.41 2.99 -13.06
CA GLY A 139 -0.37 2.09 -11.92
C GLY A 139 1.08 1.72 -11.55
N PHE A 140 1.89 1.36 -12.55
CA PHE A 140 3.29 0.99 -12.35
C PHE A 140 4.10 2.14 -11.76
N GLN A 141 3.95 3.35 -12.30
CA GLN A 141 4.67 4.52 -11.82
C GLN A 141 4.29 4.88 -10.37
N MET A 142 2.99 4.85 -10.05
CA MET A 142 2.50 5.15 -8.70
C MET A 142 2.94 4.10 -7.68
N ASP A 143 2.77 2.82 -8.01
CA ASP A 143 3.08 1.73 -7.10
C ASP A 143 4.60 1.56 -6.94
N SER A 144 5.41 1.81 -7.97
CA SER A 144 6.87 1.79 -7.86
C SER A 144 7.38 2.81 -6.84
N LYS A 145 6.80 4.01 -6.83
CA LYS A 145 7.09 5.03 -5.81
C LYS A 145 6.65 4.56 -4.42
N THR A 146 5.42 4.04 -4.34
CA THR A 146 4.82 3.60 -3.06
C THR A 146 5.59 2.44 -2.45
N ILE A 147 6.05 1.48 -3.26
CA ILE A 147 6.95 0.39 -2.84
C ILE A 147 8.22 0.97 -2.23
N GLY A 148 8.89 1.91 -2.89
CA GLY A 148 10.12 2.50 -2.37
C GLY A 148 9.95 3.20 -1.02
N GLU A 149 8.84 3.92 -0.84
CA GLU A 149 8.52 4.60 0.42
C GLU A 149 8.16 3.61 1.53
N ALA A 150 7.34 2.60 1.22
CA ALA A 150 6.93 1.58 2.18
C ALA A 150 8.09 0.66 2.59
N ASP A 151 8.91 0.22 1.63
CA ASP A 151 10.08 -0.61 1.88
C ASP A 151 11.06 0.10 2.83
N LYS A 152 11.34 1.39 2.57
CA LYS A 152 12.21 2.19 3.44
C LYS A 152 11.64 2.33 4.85
N LEU A 153 10.35 2.63 4.97
CA LEU A 153 9.72 2.81 6.27
C LEU A 153 9.68 1.50 7.07
N ILE A 154 9.31 0.38 6.44
CA ILE A 154 9.30 -0.92 7.11
C ILE A 154 10.71 -1.32 7.53
N PHE A 155 11.71 -1.10 6.68
CA PHE A 155 13.12 -1.29 7.05
C PHE A 155 13.51 -0.46 8.29
N ASP A 156 13.18 0.83 8.31
CA ASP A 156 13.46 1.72 9.45
C ASP A 156 12.74 1.25 10.73
N LEU A 157 11.52 0.74 10.63
CA LEU A 157 10.76 0.23 11.77
C LEU A 157 11.33 -1.09 12.31
N VAL A 158 11.73 -2.01 11.43
CA VAL A 158 12.36 -3.28 11.80
C VAL A 158 13.73 -3.04 12.44
N THR A 159 14.56 -2.16 11.86
CA THR A 159 15.89 -1.84 12.39
C THR A 159 15.84 -1.13 13.75
N LYS A 160 14.80 -0.34 14.01
CA LYS A 160 14.54 0.26 15.33
C LYS A 160 13.95 -0.72 16.35
N GLY A 161 13.67 -1.96 15.96
CA GLY A 161 13.03 -2.96 16.82
C GLY A 161 11.59 -2.62 17.18
N LEU A 162 10.94 -1.74 16.41
CA LEU A 162 9.55 -1.37 16.63
C LEU A 162 8.60 -2.42 16.05
N VAL A 163 9.04 -3.16 15.04
CA VAL A 163 8.32 -4.31 14.49
C VAL A 163 8.97 -5.60 15.01
N PRO A 164 8.28 -6.41 15.83
CA PRO A 164 8.82 -7.66 16.37
C PRO A 164 9.11 -8.70 15.28
#